data_AF-A0A536IB54-F1
#
_entry.id   AF-A0A536IB54-F1
#
_cell.length_a   1.000
_cell.length_b   1.000
_cell.length_c   1.000
_cell.angle_alpha   90.00
_cell.angle_beta   90.00
_cell.angle_gamma   90.00
#
_symmetry.space_group_name_H-M   'P 1'
#
loop_
_entity.id
_entity.type
_entity.pdbx_description
1 polymer ?
#
loop_
_entity_poly.entity_id
_entity_poly.type
_entity_poly.pdbx_seq_one_letter_code
_entity_poly.pdbx_strand_id
1 'polypeptide(L)'
;MSEISYREIEAKSALNRVHGMPFDWSLNPYVGCVHACRFCYSRAYNARFRGRDVGPGFDRSIEIRANFVERFWSEVRRHPEGSLAIGTATDPYQPIEAKYRLARGCLEALVRYPMPTSIVTKGTLIVRDIDVLQALDERTDLTVYFSVPCVDDNVWRKAEPGAPSPRQRLRALKMLREAGLDAAVLCAPLLPGISDSV
;
A
#
# COMPACT_ATOMS: atom_id res chain seq x y z
N MET A 1 25.35 0.71 -6.74
CA MET A 1 23.92 0.73 -6.40
C MET A 1 23.50 2.18 -6.35
N SER A 2 22.55 2.62 -7.17
CA SER A 2 22.08 4.01 -7.15
C SER A 2 21.30 4.27 -5.85
N GLU A 3 21.62 5.37 -5.17
CA GLU A 3 21.03 5.81 -3.91
C GLU A 3 19.52 6.10 -4.05
N ILE A 4 18.72 5.72 -3.06
CA ILE A 4 17.29 6.05 -2.97
C ILE A 4 17.18 7.40 -2.25
N SER A 5 16.55 8.38 -2.90
CA SER A 5 16.26 9.70 -2.35
C SER A 5 14.92 9.70 -1.62
N TYR A 6 14.91 10.20 -0.40
CA TYR A 6 13.72 10.42 0.42
C TYR A 6 13.54 11.91 0.64
N ARG A 7 12.35 12.44 0.35
CA ARG A 7 12.02 13.85 0.56
C ARG A 7 10.72 14.00 1.30
N GLU A 8 10.72 14.79 2.37
CA GLU A 8 9.49 15.17 3.04
C GLU A 8 8.74 16.25 2.24
N ILE A 9 7.43 16.08 2.16
CA ILE A 9 6.50 17.02 1.56
C ILE A 9 5.28 17.18 2.46
N GLU A 10 4.51 18.24 2.25
CA GLU A 10 3.21 18.40 2.88
C GLU A 10 2.08 17.87 2.01
N ALA A 11 1.19 17.09 2.63
CA ALA A 11 -0.09 16.71 2.06
C ALA A 11 -1.10 17.86 2.17
N LYS A 12 -1.68 18.22 1.03
CA LYS A 12 -2.88 19.09 0.99
C LYS A 12 -4.11 18.36 1.50
N SER A 13 -4.21 17.05 1.21
CA SER A 13 -5.25 16.16 1.69
C SER A 13 -4.71 14.73 1.83
N ALA A 14 -5.30 13.94 2.73
CA ALA A 14 -4.99 12.53 2.89
C ALA A 14 -6.00 11.64 2.16
N LEU A 15 -7.30 11.89 2.36
CA LEU A 15 -8.41 11.18 1.71
C LEU A 15 -8.66 11.69 0.29
N ASN A 16 -8.61 10.77 -0.69
CA ASN A 16 -8.92 11.10 -2.08
C ASN A 16 -10.19 10.36 -2.49
N ARG A 17 -11.23 11.08 -2.92
CA ARG A 17 -12.46 10.46 -3.45
C ARG A 17 -12.14 9.74 -4.74
N VAL A 18 -12.69 8.55 -4.91
CA VAL A 18 -12.49 7.69 -6.07
C VAL A 18 -13.82 7.42 -6.76
N HIS A 19 -13.78 7.33 -8.09
CA HIS A 19 -14.92 6.99 -8.93
C HIS A 19 -14.54 5.82 -9.84
N GLY A 20 -15.48 4.92 -10.12
CA GLY A 20 -15.25 3.76 -11.00
C GLY A 20 -14.43 2.63 -10.37
N MET A 21 -14.29 2.62 -9.04
CA MET A 21 -13.65 1.56 -8.26
C MET A 21 -14.66 1.02 -7.24
N PRO A 22 -14.48 -0.20 -6.70
CA PRO A 22 -15.38 -0.77 -5.68
C PRO A 22 -15.22 -0.15 -4.28
N PHE A 23 -14.54 0.99 -4.18
CA PHE A 23 -14.31 1.74 -2.95
C PHE A 23 -14.45 3.25 -3.20
N ASP A 24 -14.84 3.98 -2.17
CA ASP A 24 -15.17 5.41 -2.26
C ASP A 24 -13.95 6.32 -2.05
N TRP A 25 -13.00 5.86 -1.24
CA TRP A 25 -11.86 6.65 -0.83
C TRP A 25 -10.56 5.88 -0.98
N SER A 26 -9.47 6.61 -1.26
CA SER A 26 -8.12 6.04 -1.25
C SER A 26 -7.17 6.81 -0.34
N LEU A 27 -6.27 6.05 0.29
CA LEU A 27 -5.27 6.54 1.22
C LEU A 27 -3.88 6.06 0.82
N ASN A 28 -2.97 7.01 0.58
CA ASN A 28 -1.62 6.74 0.10
C ASN A 28 -0.62 7.68 0.82
N PRO A 29 0.00 7.22 1.93
CA PRO A 29 0.90 8.06 2.74
C PRO A 29 2.17 8.50 2.00
N TYR A 30 2.57 7.74 0.99
CA TYR A 30 3.80 7.96 0.24
C TYR A 30 3.52 8.33 -1.23
N VAL A 31 4.56 8.76 -1.92
CA VAL A 31 4.58 8.90 -3.38
C VAL A 31 5.86 8.26 -3.88
N GLY A 32 5.76 7.49 -4.97
CA GLY A 32 6.85 6.58 -5.35
C GLY A 32 6.77 5.29 -4.54
N CYS A 33 7.48 4.26 -5.00
CA CYS A 33 7.57 2.99 -4.27
C CYS A 33 8.87 2.26 -4.63
N VAL A 34 9.67 1.92 -3.62
CA VAL A 34 10.98 1.26 -3.82
C VAL A 34 10.87 -0.21 -4.25
N HIS A 35 9.65 -0.76 -4.31
CA HIS A 35 9.41 -2.12 -4.81
C HIS A 35 9.78 -2.30 -6.28
N ALA A 36 9.90 -1.20 -7.04
CA ALA A 36 10.41 -1.18 -8.41
C ALA A 36 9.68 -2.14 -9.37
N CYS A 37 8.38 -2.33 -9.17
CA CYS A 37 7.56 -3.16 -10.06
C CYS A 37 7.58 -2.57 -11.48
N ARG A 38 7.96 -3.38 -12.47
CA ARG A 38 8.08 -2.99 -13.87
C ARG A 38 6.70 -2.77 -14.53
N PHE A 39 5.69 -3.47 -14.05
CA PHE A 39 4.29 -3.38 -14.50
C PHE A 39 3.47 -2.31 -13.74
N CYS A 40 4.09 -1.49 -12.89
CA CYS A 40 3.37 -0.61 -11.98
C CYS A 40 2.55 0.46 -12.71
N TYR A 41 1.22 0.35 -12.68
CA TYR A 41 0.32 1.34 -13.27
C TYR A 41 0.49 2.73 -12.64
N SER A 42 0.89 2.79 -11.37
CA SER A 42 1.06 4.05 -10.64
C SER A 42 2.18 4.91 -11.23
N ARG A 43 3.11 4.33 -12.01
CA ARG A 43 4.05 5.11 -12.82
C ARG A 43 3.29 5.99 -13.80
N ALA A 44 2.50 5.38 -14.69
CA ALA A 44 1.70 6.11 -15.68
C ALA A 44 0.73 7.12 -15.04
N TYR A 45 0.13 6.77 -13.90
CA TYR A 45 -0.70 7.69 -13.12
C TYR A 45 0.09 8.93 -12.66
N ASN A 46 1.29 8.75 -12.10
CA ASN A 46 2.12 9.88 -11.66
C ASN A 46 2.68 10.71 -12.84
N ALA A 47 2.98 10.11 -14.00
CA ALA A 47 3.29 10.89 -15.22
C ALA A 47 2.12 11.80 -15.57
N ARG A 48 0.94 11.20 -15.75
CA ARG A 48 -0.22 11.87 -16.34
C ARG A 48 -0.79 12.96 -15.45
N PHE A 49 -0.85 12.72 -14.14
CA PHE A 49 -1.55 13.61 -13.21
C PHE A 49 -0.64 14.47 -12.35
N ARG A 50 0.67 14.21 -12.34
CA ARG A 50 1.64 14.99 -11.55
C ARG A 50 2.77 15.58 -12.38
N GLY A 51 2.76 15.39 -13.71
CA GLY A 51 3.78 15.93 -14.62
C GLY A 51 5.18 15.42 -14.32
N ARG A 52 5.30 14.20 -13.79
CA ARG A 52 6.58 13.66 -13.28
C ARG A 52 7.24 12.74 -14.30
N ASP A 53 8.57 12.73 -14.25
CA ASP A 53 9.37 11.71 -14.93
C ASP A 53 9.03 10.32 -14.38
N VAL A 54 8.51 9.47 -15.27
CA VAL A 54 8.16 8.06 -15.01
C VAL A 54 9.28 7.08 -15.32
N GLY A 55 10.43 7.61 -15.71
CA GLY A 55 11.65 6.88 -15.98
C GLY A 55 12.27 6.24 -14.73
N PRO A 56 13.59 5.99 -14.76
CA PRO A 56 14.33 5.25 -13.75
C PRO A 56 14.29 5.83 -12.31
N GLY A 57 13.64 6.97 -12.09
CA GLY A 57 13.61 7.69 -10.82
C GLY A 57 12.38 7.42 -9.92
N PHE A 58 11.26 6.91 -10.44
CA PHE A 58 10.02 6.78 -9.64
C PHE A 58 10.17 5.83 -8.44
N ASP A 59 10.91 4.75 -8.61
CA ASP A 59 11.24 3.77 -7.56
C ASP A 59 12.46 4.17 -6.73
N ARG A 60 13.08 5.33 -7.02
CA ARG A 60 14.27 5.85 -6.36
C ARG A 60 14.05 7.21 -5.70
N SER A 61 12.89 7.84 -5.90
CA SER A 61 12.53 9.12 -5.33
C SER A 61 11.21 8.96 -4.60
N ILE A 62 11.30 8.83 -3.27
CA ILE A 62 10.14 8.61 -2.41
C ILE A 62 9.81 9.91 -1.71
N GLU A 63 8.59 10.39 -1.92
CA GLU A 63 8.09 11.50 -1.12
C GLU A 63 7.30 10.98 0.07
N ILE A 64 7.66 11.50 1.22
CA ILE A 64 7.04 11.20 2.50
C ILE A 64 6.14 12.38 2.82
N ARG A 65 4.83 12.14 2.92
CA ARG A 65 3.89 13.17 3.35
C ARG A 65 4.00 13.32 4.87
N ALA A 66 4.85 14.23 5.35
CA ALA A 66 5.23 14.27 6.76
C ALA A 66 4.05 14.58 7.70
N ASN A 67 3.14 15.46 7.28
CA ASN A 67 1.92 15.81 8.02
C ASN A 67 0.72 14.85 7.75
N PHE A 68 0.94 13.69 7.11
CA PHE A 68 -0.16 12.88 6.58
C PHE A 68 -1.10 12.34 7.65
N VAL A 69 -0.57 11.89 8.79
CA VAL A 69 -1.39 11.35 9.89
C VAL A 69 -2.28 12.44 10.48
N GLU A 70 -1.74 13.63 10.75
CA GLU A 70 -2.50 14.79 11.24
C GLU A 70 -3.60 15.19 10.26
N ARG A 71 -3.25 15.28 8.97
CA ARG A 71 -4.22 15.57 7.91
C ARG A 71 -5.33 14.53 7.86
N PHE A 72 -4.97 13.26 7.84
CA PHE A 72 -5.94 12.17 7.80
C PHE A 72 -6.85 12.20 9.03
N TRP A 73 -6.30 12.38 10.23
CA TRP A 73 -7.09 12.51 11.45
C TRP A 73 -8.10 13.65 11.37
N SER A 74 -7.69 14.81 10.84
CA SER A 74 -8.56 15.98 10.68
C SER A 74 -9.72 15.76 9.70
N GLU A 75 -9.52 14.88 8.71
CA GLU A 75 -10.48 14.57 7.65
C GLU A 75 -11.42 13.43 8.07
N VAL A 76 -10.89 12.34 8.62
CA VAL A 76 -11.67 11.14 8.99
C VAL A 76 -12.63 11.40 10.16
N ARG A 77 -12.28 12.31 11.08
CA ARG A 77 -13.17 12.72 12.19
C ARG A 77 -14.46 13.41 11.73
N ARG A 78 -14.54 13.81 10.45
CA ARG A 78 -15.77 14.33 9.85
C ARG A 78 -16.73 13.23 9.41
N HIS A 79 -16.40 11.96 9.68
CA HIS A 79 -17.20 10.78 9.35
C HIS A 79 -17.55 10.70 7.85
N PRO A 80 -16.54 10.66 6.95
CA PRO A 80 -16.81 10.48 5.54
C PRO A 80 -17.52 9.14 5.30
N GLU A 81 -18.61 9.17 4.54
CA GLU A 81 -19.33 7.95 4.17
C GLU A 81 -18.58 7.17 3.08
N GLY A 82 -18.70 5.84 3.15
CA GLY A 82 -18.14 4.91 2.16
C GLY A 82 -16.94 4.12 2.68
N SER A 83 -16.39 3.29 1.79
CA SER A 83 -15.25 2.42 2.09
C SER A 83 -13.91 3.04 1.71
N LEU A 84 -12.86 2.63 2.40
CA LEU A 84 -11.49 3.11 2.25
C LEU A 84 -10.58 2.02 1.69
N ALA A 85 -9.78 2.35 0.67
CA ALA A 85 -8.70 1.50 0.18
C ALA A 85 -7.33 2.14 0.46
N ILE A 86 -6.50 1.45 1.25
CA ILE A 86 -5.12 1.84 1.55
C ILE A 86 -4.18 1.11 0.60
N GLY A 87 -3.21 1.83 0.03
CA GLY A 87 -2.17 1.21 -0.79
C GLY A 87 -2.52 1.05 -2.26
N THR A 88 -3.39 1.91 -2.78
CA THR A 88 -3.82 1.85 -4.19
C THR A 88 -2.73 2.31 -5.15
N ALA A 89 -1.99 3.38 -4.83
CA ALA A 89 -1.01 4.01 -5.74
C ALA A 89 0.45 3.87 -5.28
N THR A 90 0.68 3.46 -4.05
CA THR A 90 1.99 3.19 -3.47
C THR A 90 1.84 2.12 -2.40
N ASP A 91 2.92 1.43 -2.06
CA ASP A 91 2.86 0.47 -0.97
C ASP A 91 2.95 1.18 0.38
N PRO A 92 1.95 1.01 1.28
CA PRO A 92 1.94 1.64 2.59
C PRO A 92 2.98 1.04 3.55
N TYR A 93 3.47 -0.17 3.26
CA TYR A 93 4.42 -0.93 4.08
C TYR A 93 5.78 -1.14 3.39
N GLN A 94 6.13 -0.25 2.46
CA GLN A 94 7.49 -0.20 1.92
C GLN A 94 8.51 0.17 3.02
N PRO A 95 9.82 -0.14 2.86
CA PRO A 95 10.82 -0.03 3.93
C PRO A 95 10.84 1.28 4.74
N ILE A 96 10.52 2.42 4.14
CA ILE A 96 10.51 3.73 4.83
C ILE A 96 9.44 3.83 5.94
N GLU A 97 8.39 3.01 5.87
CA GLU A 97 7.35 2.88 6.91
C GLU A 97 7.91 2.35 8.24
N ALA A 98 9.06 1.66 8.23
CA ALA A 98 9.74 1.26 9.46
C ALA A 98 10.16 2.47 10.32
N LYS A 99 10.47 3.60 9.67
CA LYS A 99 10.87 4.85 10.32
C LYS A 99 9.67 5.76 10.59
N TYR A 100 8.85 6.03 9.57
CA TYR A 100 7.84 7.11 9.66
C TYR A 100 6.52 6.67 10.27
N ARG A 101 6.18 5.37 10.20
CA ARG A 101 4.95 4.81 10.78
C ARG A 101 3.67 5.54 10.33
N LEU A 102 3.61 6.05 9.10
CA LEU A 102 2.47 6.83 8.61
C LEU A 102 1.26 5.94 8.39
N ALA A 103 1.46 4.74 7.83
CA ALA A 103 0.38 3.78 7.66
C ALA A 103 -0.20 3.39 9.03
N ARG A 104 0.68 3.09 10.00
CA ARG A 104 0.26 2.80 11.37
C ARG A 104 -0.53 3.96 12.00
N GLY A 105 -0.03 5.19 11.92
CA GLY A 105 -0.74 6.35 12.47
C GLY A 105 -2.12 6.56 11.85
N CYS A 106 -2.28 6.26 10.56
CA CYS A 106 -3.59 6.23 9.91
C CYS A 106 -4.50 5.11 10.45
N LEU A 107 -3.97 3.91 10.69
CA LEU A 107 -4.74 2.83 11.32
C LEU A 107 -5.19 3.20 12.74
N GLU A 108 -4.32 3.83 13.53
CA GLU A 108 -4.68 4.33 14.88
C GLU A 108 -5.80 5.38 14.83
N ALA A 109 -5.82 6.23 13.79
CA ALA A 109 -6.92 7.15 13.56
C ALA A 109 -8.22 6.45 13.13
N LEU A 110 -8.13 5.41 12.29
CA LEU A 110 -9.29 4.57 11.91
C LEU A 110 -9.86 3.81 13.11
N VAL A 111 -9.02 3.35 14.04
CA VAL A 111 -9.48 2.75 15.30
C VAL A 111 -10.30 3.76 16.13
N ARG A 112 -10.13 5.07 15.95
CA ARG A 112 -10.99 6.10 16.59
C ARG A 112 -12.24 6.40 15.74
N TYR A 113 -12.07 6.55 14.44
CA TYR A 113 -13.10 6.92 13.48
C TYR A 113 -13.15 5.86 12.36
N PRO A 114 -13.88 4.76 12.56
CA PRO A 114 -13.74 3.58 11.73
C PRO A 114 -14.44 3.78 10.40
N MET A 115 -13.84 3.20 9.36
CA MET A 115 -14.39 3.07 8.03
C MET A 115 -14.15 1.64 7.55
N PRO A 116 -15.08 1.01 6.82
CA PRO A 116 -14.80 -0.26 6.15
C PRO A 116 -13.55 -0.12 5.30
N THR A 117 -12.52 -0.91 5.59
CA THR A 117 -11.16 -0.68 5.09
C THR A 117 -10.62 -1.92 4.37
N SER A 118 -10.05 -1.69 3.20
CA SER A 118 -9.20 -2.68 2.53
C SER A 118 -7.77 -2.16 2.45
N ILE A 119 -6.80 -3.05 2.62
CA ILE A 119 -5.38 -2.72 2.52
C ILE A 119 -4.75 -3.58 1.44
N VAL A 120 -4.06 -2.98 0.47
CA VAL A 120 -3.29 -3.71 -0.54
C VAL A 120 -1.80 -3.46 -0.30
N THR A 121 -1.02 -4.53 -0.14
CA THR A 121 0.42 -4.42 0.08
C THR A 121 1.21 -5.61 -0.48
N LYS A 122 2.51 -5.40 -0.70
CA LYS A 122 3.56 -6.41 -0.88
C LYS A 122 4.53 -6.42 0.30
N GLY A 123 4.47 -5.40 1.17
CA GLY A 123 5.34 -5.20 2.31
C GLY A 123 5.00 -6.15 3.45
N THR A 124 6.01 -6.85 3.96
CA THR A 124 5.86 -7.75 5.11
C THR A 124 5.85 -7.03 6.45
N LEU A 125 6.16 -5.72 6.44
CA LEU A 125 6.20 -4.90 7.65
C LEU A 125 4.81 -4.76 8.31
N ILE A 126 3.73 -5.00 7.58
CA ILE A 126 2.35 -4.99 8.10
C ILE A 126 2.16 -5.92 9.31
N VAL A 127 2.95 -6.99 9.42
CA VAL A 127 2.92 -7.91 10.57
C VAL A 127 3.24 -7.19 11.89
N ARG A 128 4.03 -6.12 11.87
CA ARG A 128 4.30 -5.26 13.03
C ARG A 128 3.02 -4.66 13.62
N ASP A 129 2.02 -4.42 12.77
CA ASP A 129 0.82 -3.67 13.09
C ASP A 129 -0.40 -4.56 13.32
N ILE A 130 -0.20 -5.87 13.56
CA ILE A 130 -1.29 -6.81 13.92
C ILE A 130 -2.15 -6.24 15.06
N ASP A 131 -1.51 -5.64 16.07
CA ASP A 131 -2.20 -5.09 17.24
C ASP A 131 -3.23 -4.00 16.88
N VAL A 132 -2.85 -3.05 16.02
CA VAL A 132 -3.77 -1.98 15.59
C VAL A 132 -4.75 -2.46 14.52
N LEU A 133 -4.37 -3.43 13.69
CA LEU A 133 -5.28 -4.05 12.73
C LEU A 133 -6.41 -4.81 13.44
N GLN A 134 -6.10 -5.57 14.48
CA GLN A 134 -7.12 -6.26 15.30
C GLN A 134 -8.07 -5.26 15.96
N ALA A 135 -7.53 -4.19 16.54
CA ALA A 135 -8.34 -3.13 17.14
C ALA A 135 -9.25 -2.42 16.12
N LEU A 136 -8.87 -2.38 14.83
CA LEU A 136 -9.71 -1.83 13.77
C LEU A 136 -10.78 -2.84 13.32
N ASP A 137 -10.39 -4.11 13.16
CA ASP A 137 -11.26 -5.22 12.75
C ASP A 137 -12.43 -5.43 13.74
N GLU A 138 -12.20 -5.21 15.03
CA GLU A 138 -13.26 -5.22 16.06
C GLU A 138 -14.33 -4.13 15.85
N ARG A 139 -14.05 -3.11 15.03
CA ARG A 139 -14.91 -1.93 14.86
C ARG A 139 -15.55 -1.80 13.48
N THR A 140 -15.03 -2.49 12.48
CA THR A 140 -15.47 -2.38 11.08
C THR A 140 -14.88 -3.50 10.25
N ASP A 141 -15.43 -3.72 9.06
CA ASP A 141 -14.88 -4.69 8.11
C ASP A 141 -13.46 -4.28 7.69
N LEU A 142 -12.49 -5.16 7.91
CA LEU A 142 -11.11 -4.98 7.50
C LEU A 142 -10.62 -6.20 6.71
N THR A 143 -10.17 -5.99 5.47
CA THR A 143 -9.50 -7.06 4.69
C THR A 143 -8.13 -6.61 4.22
N VAL A 144 -7.11 -7.45 4.47
CA VAL A 144 -5.74 -7.24 4.00
C VAL A 144 -5.43 -8.12 2.79
N TYR A 145 -5.13 -7.50 1.66
CA TYR A 145 -4.73 -8.16 0.44
C TYR A 145 -3.21 -8.10 0.24
N PHE A 146 -2.58 -9.28 0.17
CA PHE A 146 -1.21 -9.38 -0.30
C PHE A 146 -1.18 -9.56 -1.82
N SER A 147 -0.53 -8.64 -2.53
CA SER A 147 -0.30 -8.84 -3.97
C SER A 147 0.73 -9.96 -4.18
N VAL A 148 0.29 -11.09 -4.72
CA VAL A 148 1.16 -12.22 -5.09
C VAL A 148 0.79 -12.63 -6.52
N PRO A 149 1.35 -11.97 -7.56
CA PRO A 149 1.00 -12.25 -8.95
C PRO A 149 1.48 -13.64 -9.41
N CYS A 150 2.61 -14.10 -8.87
CA CYS A 150 3.22 -15.38 -9.19
C CYS A 150 4.10 -15.83 -8.02
N VAL A 151 4.32 -17.13 -7.89
CA VAL A 151 5.24 -17.73 -6.89
C VAL A 151 6.57 -18.19 -7.49
N ASP A 152 6.77 -18.01 -8.79
CA ASP A 152 8.04 -18.29 -9.47
C ASP A 152 9.07 -17.18 -9.16
N ASP A 153 10.18 -17.56 -8.53
CA ASP A 153 11.22 -16.63 -8.12
C ASP A 153 11.94 -15.97 -9.31
N ASN A 154 12.04 -16.63 -10.46
CA ASN A 154 12.63 -16.04 -11.67
C ASN A 154 11.72 -14.95 -12.24
N VAL A 155 10.41 -15.18 -12.26
CA VAL A 155 9.42 -14.18 -12.68
C VAL A 155 9.42 -13.00 -11.71
N TRP A 156 9.39 -13.26 -10.40
CA TRP A 156 9.45 -12.23 -9.37
C TRP A 156 10.69 -11.33 -9.50
N ARG A 157 11.90 -11.91 -9.61
CA ARG A 157 13.16 -11.15 -9.79
C ARG A 157 13.14 -10.25 -11.02
N LYS A 158 12.46 -10.66 -12.09
CA LYS A 158 12.33 -9.87 -13.31
C LYS A 158 11.24 -8.81 -13.19
N ALA A 159 10.12 -9.11 -12.54
CA ALA A 159 8.95 -8.24 -12.58
C ALA A 159 8.92 -7.19 -11.46
N GLU A 160 9.38 -7.52 -10.25
CA GLU A 160 9.26 -6.69 -9.05
C GLU A 160 10.42 -6.91 -8.06
N PRO A 161 11.67 -6.62 -8.46
CA PRO A 161 12.88 -6.99 -7.74
C PRO A 161 13.07 -6.28 -6.38
N GLY A 162 12.42 -5.14 -6.16
CA GLY A 162 12.52 -4.40 -4.89
C GLY A 162 11.48 -4.83 -3.86
N ALA A 163 10.48 -5.62 -4.24
CA ALA A 163 9.45 -6.11 -3.33
C ALA A 163 9.92 -7.38 -2.59
N PRO A 164 9.43 -7.67 -1.37
CA PRO A 164 9.67 -8.95 -0.71
C PRO A 164 9.30 -10.13 -1.62
N SER A 165 9.99 -11.27 -1.48
CA SER A 165 9.70 -12.46 -2.30
C SER A 165 8.26 -12.95 -2.09
N PRO A 166 7.65 -13.65 -3.08
CA PRO A 166 6.31 -14.21 -2.96
C PRO A 166 6.13 -15.06 -1.68
N ARG A 167 7.13 -15.88 -1.35
CA ARG A 167 7.13 -16.71 -0.13
C ARG A 167 7.12 -15.90 1.15
N GLN A 168 7.85 -14.77 1.21
CA GLN A 168 7.81 -13.88 2.36
C GLN A 168 6.44 -13.20 2.52
N ARG A 169 5.80 -12.81 1.42
CA ARG A 169 4.43 -12.26 1.44
C ARG A 169 3.42 -13.28 1.94
N LEU A 170 3.49 -14.53 1.44
CA LEU A 170 2.63 -15.61 1.91
C LEU A 170 2.85 -15.95 3.39
N ARG A 171 4.09 -15.85 3.88
CA ARG A 171 4.40 -16.00 5.31
C ARG A 171 3.77 -14.88 6.14
N ALA A 172 3.87 -13.64 5.69
CA ALA A 172 3.24 -12.50 6.37
C ALA A 172 1.71 -12.64 6.38
N LEU A 173 1.11 -13.04 5.26
CA LEU A 173 -0.32 -13.38 5.17
C LEU A 173 -0.71 -14.44 6.20
N LYS A 174 0.04 -15.54 6.26
CA LYS A 174 -0.19 -16.62 7.23
C LYS A 174 -0.19 -16.08 8.66
N MET A 175 0.76 -15.21 9.02
CA MET A 175 0.83 -14.61 10.35
C MET A 175 -0.39 -13.72 10.66
N LEU A 176 -0.90 -12.96 9.69
CA LEU A 176 -2.15 -12.20 9.88
C LEU A 176 -3.35 -13.13 10.10
N ARG A 177 -3.45 -14.22 9.33
CA ARG A 177 -4.51 -15.24 9.50
C ARG A 177 -4.44 -15.95 10.85
N GLU A 178 -3.23 -16.28 11.31
CA GLU A 178 -3.00 -16.87 12.63
C GLU A 178 -3.36 -15.90 13.77
N ALA A 179 -3.30 -14.59 13.53
CA ALA A 179 -3.79 -13.55 14.43
C ALA A 179 -5.30 -13.28 14.32
N GLY A 180 -6.03 -14.05 13.51
CA GLY A 180 -7.49 -13.93 13.36
C GLY A 180 -7.96 -12.86 12.37
N LEU A 181 -7.05 -12.16 11.69
CA LEU A 181 -7.41 -11.10 10.73
C LEU A 181 -7.88 -11.66 9.39
N ASP A 182 -8.76 -10.94 8.70
CA ASP A 182 -9.08 -11.27 7.31
C ASP A 182 -7.94 -10.86 6.36
N ALA A 183 -7.34 -11.87 5.71
CA ALA A 183 -6.20 -11.66 4.84
C ALA A 183 -6.22 -12.62 3.65
N ALA A 184 -6.06 -12.08 2.44
CA ALA A 184 -6.21 -12.83 1.21
C ALA A 184 -5.08 -12.54 0.21
N VAL A 185 -4.91 -13.45 -0.74
CA VAL A 185 -4.04 -13.21 -1.90
C VAL A 185 -4.81 -12.42 -2.94
N LEU A 186 -4.23 -11.31 -3.38
CA LEU A 186 -4.62 -10.64 -4.60
C LEU A 186 -3.67 -11.08 -5.72
N CYS A 187 -4.15 -11.98 -6.59
CA CYS A 187 -3.38 -12.48 -7.73
C CYS A 187 -3.41 -11.45 -8.87
N ALA A 188 -2.61 -10.38 -8.74
CA ALA A 188 -2.56 -9.31 -9.72
C ALA A 188 -1.18 -8.61 -9.80
N PRO A 189 -0.71 -8.25 -11.01
CA PRO A 189 -1.31 -8.59 -12.31
C PRO A 189 -0.98 -10.03 -12.73
N LEU A 190 -1.84 -10.62 -13.57
CA LEU A 190 -1.42 -11.72 -14.42
C LEU A 190 -0.62 -11.13 -15.60
N LEU A 191 0.56 -11.67 -15.87
CA LEU A 191 1.47 -11.24 -16.93
C LEU A 191 1.50 -12.32 -18.03
N PRO A 192 0.78 -12.12 -19.15
CA PRO A 192 0.68 -13.12 -20.22
C PRO A 192 2.04 -13.57 -20.76
N GLY A 193 2.25 -14.87 -20.88
CA GLY A 193 3.47 -15.52 -21.34
C GLY A 193 4.67 -15.36 -20.40
N ILE A 194 4.47 -14.77 -19.22
CA ILE A 194 5.51 -14.54 -18.21
C ILE A 194 5.14 -15.23 -16.90
N SER A 195 3.92 -15.04 -16.40
CA SER A 195 3.43 -15.63 -15.14
C SER A 195 2.33 -16.67 -15.34
N ASP A 196 1.90 -16.90 -16.57
CA ASP A 196 0.93 -17.92 -16.98
C ASP A 196 1.44 -18.70 -18.19
N SER A 197 0.65 -19.68 -18.64
CA SER A 197 1.00 -20.58 -19.74
C SER A 197 0.34 -20.19 -21.07
N VAL A 198 -0.08 -18.93 -21.22
CA VAL A 198 -0.81 -18.43 -22.40
C VAL A 198 0.15 -17.75 -23.37
#